data_AF-A0A359HL95-F1
#
_entry.id   AF-A0A359HL95-F1
#
_cell.length_a   1.000
_cell.length_b   1.000
_cell.length_c   1.000
_cell.angle_alpha   90.00
_cell.angle_beta   90.00
_cell.angle_gamma   90.00
#
_symmetry.space_group_name_H-M   'P 1'
#
loop_
_entity.id
_entity.type
_entity.pdbx_description
1 polymer ?
#
loop_
_entity_poly.entity_id
_entity_poly.type
_entity_poly.pdbx_seq_one_letter_code
_entity_poly.pdbx_strand_id
1 'polypeptide(L)'
;MVHDGRVFLQSILWTVMMYNPVRILGLIGLGGVIVATLAFLGLLVARISGSTTLGPWGIAGVFIGAISGVVGVSLYALGVTFNRLVGLFNREVGTKQGMFGGLVFKESPDRYFGWAGLASFLLGIVIGIAALLLGITGWSIVQQWLYLLGSAMLILMGVQLGILWIFVRALDEISQRTELTQQDLGE
;
A
#
# COMPACT_ATOMS: atom_id res chain seq x y z
N MET A 1 -10.41 27.36 -29.43
CA MET A 1 -10.28 27.14 -27.97
C MET A 1 -11.05 25.87 -27.63
N VAL A 2 -10.57 25.02 -26.73
CA VAL A 2 -11.01 23.62 -26.48
C VAL A 2 -10.23 22.56 -27.30
N HIS A 3 -8.98 22.32 -26.90
CA HIS A 3 -8.28 21.03 -27.05
C HIS A 3 -7.08 20.88 -26.10
N ASP A 4 -6.66 21.97 -25.45
CA ASP A 4 -5.36 22.05 -24.76
C ASP A 4 -5.38 21.63 -23.28
N GLY A 5 -6.53 21.21 -22.76
CA GLY A 5 -6.62 20.75 -21.38
C GLY A 5 -5.83 19.47 -21.13
N ARG A 6 -5.76 18.56 -22.12
CA ARG A 6 -5.01 17.30 -21.99
C ARG A 6 -3.51 17.49 -22.07
N VAL A 7 -3.03 18.36 -22.96
CA VAL A 7 -1.58 18.66 -23.09
C VAL A 7 -1.08 19.42 -21.88
N PHE A 8 -1.87 20.35 -21.35
CA PHE A 8 -1.57 21.07 -20.10
C PHE A 8 -1.61 20.16 -18.87
N LEU A 9 -2.59 19.24 -18.78
CA LEU A 9 -2.61 18.21 -17.74
C LEU A 9 -1.42 17.27 -17.88
N GLN A 10 -1.04 16.87 -19.10
CA GLN A 10 0.07 15.97 -19.35
C GLN A 10 1.42 16.62 -19.00
N SER A 11 1.62 17.91 -19.29
CA SER A 11 2.84 18.62 -18.91
C SER A 11 2.93 18.80 -17.39
N ILE A 12 1.83 19.20 -16.72
CA ILE A 12 1.79 19.31 -15.25
C ILE A 12 1.94 17.93 -14.58
N LEU A 13 1.28 16.89 -15.09
CA LEU A 13 1.40 15.52 -14.58
C LEU A 13 2.83 15.02 -14.74
N TRP A 14 3.48 15.30 -15.86
CA TRP A 14 4.87 14.91 -16.09
C TRP A 14 5.82 15.62 -15.12
N THR A 15 5.67 16.94 -14.94
CA THR A 15 6.46 17.70 -13.97
C THR A 15 6.20 17.21 -12.54
N VAL A 16 4.94 16.98 -12.16
CA VAL A 16 4.61 16.49 -10.81
C VAL A 16 5.08 15.06 -10.60
N MET A 17 5.04 14.17 -11.60
CA MET A 17 5.60 12.82 -11.46
C MET A 17 7.13 12.81 -11.39
N MET A 18 7.81 13.73 -12.08
CA MET A 18 9.27 13.85 -11.99
C MET A 18 9.73 14.40 -10.63
N TYR A 19 8.99 15.35 -10.06
CA TYR A 19 9.42 16.07 -8.86
C TYR A 19 8.71 15.62 -7.56
N ASN A 20 7.49 15.06 -7.64
CA ASN A 20 6.71 14.59 -6.49
C ASN A 20 5.73 13.44 -6.86
N PRO A 21 6.27 12.27 -7.28
CA PRO A 21 5.46 11.11 -7.70
C PRO A 21 4.58 10.56 -6.58
N VAL A 22 4.98 10.74 -5.31
CA VAL A 22 4.22 10.30 -4.13
C VAL A 22 2.82 10.87 -4.10
N ARG A 23 2.63 12.11 -4.60
CA ARG A 23 1.36 12.81 -4.45
C ARG A 23 0.29 12.20 -5.35
N ILE A 24 0.61 11.91 -6.60
CA ILE A 24 -0.36 11.32 -7.54
C ILE A 24 -0.57 9.85 -7.22
N LEU A 25 0.51 9.07 -7.14
CA LEU A 25 0.44 7.63 -6.90
C LEU A 25 -0.12 7.32 -5.52
N GLY A 26 0.25 8.10 -4.51
CA GLY A 26 -0.24 7.95 -3.16
C GLY A 26 -1.70 8.39 -2.97
N LEU A 27 -2.18 9.44 -3.67
CA LEU A 27 -3.61 9.81 -3.65
C LEU A 27 -4.48 8.74 -4.32
N ILE A 28 -4.03 8.19 -5.45
CA ILE A 28 -4.72 7.07 -6.11
C ILE A 28 -4.70 5.84 -5.20
N GLY A 29 -3.54 5.56 -4.59
CA GLY A 29 -3.38 4.47 -3.63
C GLY A 29 -4.33 4.57 -2.44
N LEU A 30 -4.43 5.76 -1.83
CA LEU A 30 -5.38 6.06 -0.76
C LEU A 30 -6.83 5.86 -1.20
N GLY A 31 -7.18 6.27 -2.42
CA GLY A 31 -8.50 6.00 -2.98
C GLY A 31 -8.83 4.51 -2.97
N GLY A 32 -7.87 3.67 -3.37
CA GLY A 32 -8.04 2.21 -3.34
C GLY A 32 -8.20 1.64 -1.92
N VAL A 33 -7.42 2.16 -0.97
CA VAL A 33 -7.54 1.76 0.45
C VAL A 33 -8.89 2.15 1.04
N ILE A 34 -9.43 3.32 0.69
CA ILE A 34 -10.76 3.76 1.14
C ILE A 34 -11.84 2.80 0.60
N VAL A 35 -11.79 2.45 -0.69
CA VAL A 35 -12.75 1.51 -1.29
C VAL A 35 -12.67 0.14 -0.61
N ALA A 36 -11.46 -0.36 -0.35
CA ALA A 36 -11.27 -1.62 0.37
C ALA A 36 -11.84 -1.57 1.80
N THR A 37 -11.61 -0.46 2.50
CA THR A 37 -12.11 -0.23 3.86
C THR A 37 -13.63 -0.20 3.88
N LEU A 38 -14.27 0.49 2.93
CA LEU A 38 -15.73 0.53 2.79
C LEU A 38 -16.31 -0.86 2.49
N ALA A 39 -15.67 -1.63 1.61
CA ALA A 39 -16.08 -3.00 1.32
C ALA A 39 -15.97 -3.91 2.55
N PHE A 40 -14.89 -3.77 3.33
CA PHE A 40 -14.68 -4.51 4.57
C PHE A 40 -15.71 -4.14 5.65
N LEU A 41 -16.00 -2.86 5.83
CA LEU A 41 -17.02 -2.38 6.76
C LEU A 41 -18.42 -2.86 6.35
N GLY A 42 -18.75 -2.79 5.05
CA GLY A 42 -20.01 -3.32 4.53
C GLY A 42 -20.17 -4.82 4.83
N LEU A 43 -19.08 -5.59 4.71
CA LEU A 43 -19.08 -6.99 5.10
C LEU A 43 -19.26 -7.18 6.61
N LEU A 44 -18.56 -6.42 7.45
CA LEU A 44 -18.72 -6.50 8.90
C LEU A 44 -20.17 -6.22 9.34
N VAL A 45 -20.79 -5.19 8.78
CA VAL A 45 -22.20 -4.86 9.06
C VAL A 45 -23.13 -6.00 8.61
N ALA A 46 -22.89 -6.60 7.44
CA ALA A 46 -23.68 -7.73 6.96
C ALA A 46 -23.53 -8.96 7.88
N ARG A 47 -22.34 -9.19 8.44
CA ARG A 47 -22.08 -10.29 9.38
C ARG A 47 -22.72 -10.07 10.74
N ILE A 48 -22.64 -8.86 11.29
CA ILE A 48 -23.25 -8.52 12.59
C ILE A 48 -24.78 -8.52 12.48
N SER A 49 -25.33 -8.17 11.32
CA SER A 49 -26.77 -8.24 11.02
C SER A 49 -27.31 -9.67 10.87
N GLY A 50 -26.49 -10.71 11.09
CA GLY A 50 -26.91 -12.11 11.05
C GLY A 50 -27.02 -12.72 9.65
N SER A 51 -26.65 -12.00 8.59
CA SER A 51 -26.66 -12.55 7.23
C SER A 51 -25.45 -13.46 7.02
N THR A 52 -25.68 -14.78 7.02
CA THR A 52 -24.63 -15.78 6.77
C THR A 52 -24.42 -16.06 5.28
N THR A 53 -25.33 -15.59 4.42
CA THR A 53 -25.29 -15.78 2.97
C THR A 53 -24.83 -14.50 2.27
N LEU A 54 -23.79 -14.60 1.44
CA LEU A 54 -23.41 -13.52 0.55
C LEU A 54 -24.22 -13.65 -0.74
N GLY A 55 -25.08 -12.67 -1.01
CA GLY A 55 -25.69 -12.53 -2.33
C GLY A 55 -24.65 -12.16 -3.41
N PRO A 56 -25.02 -12.21 -4.71
CA PRO A 56 -24.10 -11.93 -5.82
C PRO A 56 -23.38 -10.58 -5.70
N TRP A 57 -24.10 -9.53 -5.27
CA TRP A 57 -23.55 -8.19 -5.04
C TRP A 57 -22.56 -8.15 -3.87
N GLY A 58 -22.75 -8.98 -2.84
CA GLY A 58 -21.83 -9.08 -1.72
C GLY A 58 -20.49 -9.70 -2.14
N ILE A 59 -20.52 -10.74 -2.98
CA ILE A 59 -19.31 -11.35 -3.54
C ILE A 59 -18.56 -10.34 -4.41
N ALA A 60 -19.27 -9.64 -5.30
CA ALA A 60 -18.68 -8.60 -6.14
C ALA A 60 -18.06 -7.46 -5.31
N GLY A 61 -18.73 -7.02 -4.25
CA GLY A 61 -18.22 -5.99 -3.34
C GLY A 61 -16.94 -6.42 -2.62
N VAL A 62 -16.89 -7.65 -2.10
CA VAL A 62 -15.67 -8.20 -1.48
C VAL A 62 -14.52 -8.32 -2.48
N PHE A 63 -14.82 -8.77 -3.70
CA PHE A 63 -13.83 -8.91 -4.76
C PHE A 63 -13.24 -7.56 -5.18
N ILE A 64 -14.09 -6.56 -5.46
CA ILE A 64 -13.66 -5.20 -5.80
C ILE A 64 -12.88 -4.58 -4.64
N GLY A 65 -13.36 -4.76 -3.41
CA GLY A 65 -12.67 -4.29 -2.21
C GLY A 65 -11.27 -4.89 -2.06
N ALA A 66 -11.14 -6.20 -2.26
CA ALA A 66 -9.86 -6.89 -2.18
C ALA A 66 -8.87 -6.38 -3.24
N ILE A 67 -9.29 -6.29 -4.50
CA ILE A 67 -8.45 -5.78 -5.60
C ILE A 67 -8.04 -4.34 -5.31
N SER A 68 -9.01 -3.49 -4.97
CA SER A 68 -8.76 -2.07 -4.72
C SER A 68 -7.82 -1.85 -3.54
N GLY A 69 -7.92 -2.69 -2.50
CA GLY A 69 -7.03 -2.65 -1.35
C GLY A 69 -5.60 -3.04 -1.70
N VAL A 70 -5.42 -4.18 -2.39
CA VAL A 70 -4.09 -4.62 -2.82
C VAL A 70 -3.45 -3.57 -3.74
N VAL A 71 -4.15 -3.18 -4.80
CA VAL A 71 -3.67 -2.17 -5.77
C VAL A 71 -3.41 -0.84 -5.08
N GLY A 72 -4.28 -0.42 -4.17
CA GLY A 72 -4.15 0.83 -3.44
C GLY A 72 -2.88 0.88 -2.59
N VAL A 73 -2.63 -0.18 -1.82
CA VAL A 73 -1.42 -0.34 -1.01
C VAL A 73 -0.18 -0.42 -1.89
N SER A 74 -0.21 -1.16 -3.01
CA SER A 74 0.93 -1.28 -3.92
C SER A 74 1.29 0.08 -4.56
N LEU A 75 0.28 0.83 -5.04
CA LEU A 75 0.49 2.16 -5.64
C LEU A 75 1.02 3.17 -4.61
N TYR A 76 0.51 3.12 -3.38
CA TYR A 76 1.00 3.96 -2.30
C TYR A 76 2.47 3.65 -1.99
N ALA A 77 2.82 2.38 -1.80
CA ALA A 77 4.19 1.96 -1.49
C ALA A 77 5.17 2.25 -2.65
N LEU A 78 4.72 2.09 -3.90
CA LEU A 78 5.47 2.51 -5.09
C LEU A 78 5.74 4.02 -5.09
N GLY A 79 4.72 4.83 -4.80
CA GLY A 79 4.87 6.28 -4.69
C GLY A 79 5.94 6.66 -3.68
N VAL A 80 5.90 6.07 -2.48
CA VAL A 80 6.89 6.30 -1.40
C VAL A 80 8.30 5.94 -1.86
N THR A 81 8.45 4.81 -2.55
CA THR A 81 9.74 4.35 -3.06
C THR A 81 10.32 5.31 -4.09
N PHE A 82 9.52 5.76 -5.08
CA PHE A 82 9.95 6.74 -6.07
C PHE A 82 10.32 8.09 -5.43
N ASN A 83 9.56 8.52 -4.42
CA ASN A 83 9.87 9.76 -3.70
C ASN A 83 11.26 9.72 -3.05
N ARG A 84 11.65 8.56 -2.51
CA ARG A 84 13.01 8.36 -1.99
C ARG A 84 14.05 8.37 -3.09
N LEU A 85 13.83 7.65 -4.20
CA LEU A 85 14.75 7.66 -5.34
C LEU A 85 15.01 9.09 -5.85
N VAL A 86 13.96 9.89 -6.04
CA VAL A 86 14.12 11.29 -6.48
C VAL A 86 14.90 12.12 -5.47
N GLY A 87 14.63 11.95 -4.16
CA GLY A 87 15.37 12.62 -3.10
C GLY A 87 16.86 12.24 -3.05
N LEU A 88 17.21 11.01 -3.45
CA LEU A 88 18.59 10.55 -3.55
C LEU A 88 19.35 11.19 -4.73
N PHE A 89 18.68 11.40 -5.87
CA PHE A 89 19.29 11.96 -7.07
C PHE A 89 19.32 13.49 -7.11
N ASN A 90 18.39 14.17 -6.43
CA ASN A 90 18.28 15.64 -6.42
C ASN A 90 18.38 16.21 -5.00
N ARG A 91 19.61 16.32 -4.47
CA ARG A 91 19.92 16.87 -3.13
C ARG A 91 19.42 18.30 -2.88
N GLU A 92 19.21 19.10 -3.93
CA GLU A 92 18.75 20.50 -3.81
C GLU A 92 17.23 20.63 -3.59
N VAL A 93 16.43 19.64 -4.00
CA VAL A 93 14.97 19.65 -3.77
C VAL A 93 14.71 19.01 -2.42
N GLY A 94 15.00 19.79 -1.37
CA GLY A 94 14.95 19.37 0.03
C GLY A 94 13.75 18.46 0.34
N THR A 95 14.07 17.41 1.07
CA THR A 95 13.28 16.28 1.60
C THR A 95 12.08 16.72 2.45
N LYS A 96 11.18 17.55 1.92
CA LYS A 96 10.06 18.15 2.66
C LYS A 96 8.73 18.17 1.92
N GLN A 97 8.59 17.50 0.78
CA GLN A 97 7.28 17.34 0.17
C GLN A 97 6.75 15.93 0.40
N GLY A 98 6.39 15.63 1.65
CA GLY A 98 5.52 14.50 1.95
C GLY A 98 4.18 14.64 1.21
N MET A 99 3.45 13.53 1.09
CA MET A 99 2.16 13.40 0.38
C MET A 99 1.11 14.47 0.76
N PHE A 100 1.31 15.13 1.90
CA PHE A 100 0.50 16.21 2.46
C PHE A 100 1.30 17.42 2.98
N GLY A 101 2.42 17.80 2.35
CA GLY A 101 3.08 19.09 2.65
C GLY A 101 3.23 19.42 4.14
N GLY A 102 3.60 18.44 4.97
CA GLY A 102 3.79 18.61 6.42
C GLY A 102 2.57 18.38 7.35
N LEU A 103 1.39 18.00 6.85
CA LEU A 103 0.17 17.94 7.68
C LEU A 103 -0.19 16.56 8.27
N VAL A 104 0.25 15.42 7.71
CA VAL A 104 -0.21 14.08 8.18
C VAL A 104 0.90 13.11 8.58
N PHE A 105 2.11 13.20 8.00
CA PHE A 105 3.24 12.33 8.38
C PHE A 105 4.53 13.16 8.47
N LYS A 106 4.86 13.59 9.69
CA LYS A 106 6.16 14.23 10.02
C LYS A 106 7.29 13.20 10.19
N GLU A 107 6.95 11.94 10.42
CA GLU A 107 7.90 10.82 10.46
C GLU A 107 7.73 9.97 9.21
N SER A 108 8.87 9.62 8.60
CA SER A 108 8.93 8.77 7.41
C SER A 108 8.20 7.44 7.69
N PRO A 109 7.13 7.11 6.94
CA PRO A 109 6.36 5.88 7.11
C PRO A 109 7.18 4.58 6.93
N ASP A 110 8.42 4.68 6.44
CA ASP A 110 9.27 3.57 6.05
C ASP A 110 9.67 2.67 7.23
N ARG A 111 9.74 3.21 8.45
CA ARG A 111 9.95 2.37 9.64
C ARG A 111 8.72 1.52 9.94
N TYR A 112 7.52 2.04 9.67
CA TYR A 112 6.26 1.34 9.90
C TYR A 112 5.91 0.37 8.76
N PHE A 113 6.36 0.62 7.52
CA PHE A 113 6.12 -0.28 6.39
C PHE A 113 6.66 -1.70 6.61
N GLY A 114 7.87 -1.83 7.17
CA GLY A 114 8.44 -3.14 7.50
C GLY A 114 7.63 -3.88 8.56
N TRP A 115 7.24 -3.19 9.64
CA TRP A 115 6.42 -3.76 10.71
C TRP A 115 4.99 -4.08 10.26
N ALA A 116 4.38 -3.23 9.43
CA ALA A 116 3.05 -3.45 8.86
C ALA A 116 3.05 -4.63 7.88
N GLY A 117 4.09 -4.76 7.06
CA GLY A 117 4.30 -5.90 6.18
C GLY A 117 4.45 -7.21 6.95
N LEU A 118 5.31 -7.22 7.98
CA LEU A 118 5.50 -8.40 8.83
C LEU A 118 4.23 -8.76 9.60
N ALA A 119 3.54 -7.77 10.18
CA ALA A 119 2.30 -7.99 10.93
C ALA A 119 1.19 -8.54 10.04
N SER A 120 0.98 -7.96 8.84
CA SER A 120 -0.03 -8.47 7.89
C SER A 120 0.30 -9.87 7.39
N PHE A 121 1.57 -10.18 7.14
CA PHE A 121 2.01 -11.53 6.76
C PHE A 121 1.72 -12.57 7.85
N LEU A 122 2.14 -12.29 9.09
CA LEU A 122 1.92 -13.20 10.23
C LEU A 122 0.43 -13.37 10.52
N LEU A 123 -0.33 -12.28 10.50
CA LEU A 123 -1.77 -12.30 10.73
C LEU A 123 -2.48 -13.10 9.64
N GLY A 124 -2.06 -12.95 8.38
CA GLY A 124 -2.53 -13.76 7.27
C GLY A 124 -2.28 -15.25 7.51
N ILE A 125 -1.06 -15.65 7.88
CA ILE A 125 -0.74 -17.05 8.21
C ILE A 125 -1.62 -17.59 9.34
N VAL A 126 -1.78 -16.82 10.41
CA VAL A 126 -2.61 -17.24 11.56
C VAL A 126 -4.06 -17.46 11.13
N ILE A 127 -4.65 -16.54 10.36
CA ILE A 127 -6.01 -16.69 9.83
C ILE A 127 -6.09 -17.90 8.89
N GLY A 128 -5.11 -18.09 8.01
CA GLY A 128 -5.07 -19.22 7.08
C GLY A 128 -5.02 -20.57 7.80
N ILE A 129 -4.15 -20.72 8.80
CA ILE A 129 -4.06 -21.93 9.61
C ILE A 129 -5.36 -22.16 10.39
N ALA A 130 -5.90 -21.14 11.03
CA ALA A 130 -7.17 -21.24 11.75
C ALA A 130 -8.32 -21.66 10.82
N ALA A 131 -8.40 -21.08 9.62
CA ALA A 131 -9.39 -21.44 8.62
C ALA A 131 -9.25 -22.89 8.13
N LEU A 132 -8.02 -23.38 7.95
CA LEU A 132 -7.74 -24.77 7.57
C LEU A 132 -8.13 -25.75 8.68
N LEU A 133 -7.80 -25.44 9.94
CA LEU A 133 -8.19 -26.27 11.08
C LEU A 133 -9.72 -26.34 11.21
N LEU A 134 -10.41 -25.20 11.06
CA LEU A 134 -11.88 -25.16 11.03
C LEU A 134 -12.46 -25.95 9.85
N GLY A 135 -11.79 -25.90 8.69
CA GLY A 135 -11.95 -26.80 7.53
C GLY A 135 -12.10 -28.26 7.91
N ILE A 136 -11.09 -28.76 8.59
CA ILE A 136 -10.99 -30.17 8.96
C ILE A 136 -12.04 -30.55 10.00
N THR A 137 -12.44 -29.62 10.88
CA THR A 137 -13.49 -29.85 11.90
C THR A 137 -14.93 -29.85 11.38
N GLY A 138 -15.13 -29.71 10.06
CA GLY A 138 -16.45 -29.85 9.43
C GLY A 138 -17.22 -28.55 9.21
N TRP A 139 -16.56 -27.39 9.32
CA TRP A 139 -17.18 -26.12 8.91
C TRP A 139 -17.47 -26.08 7.41
N SER A 140 -18.55 -25.39 7.03
CA SER A 140 -18.94 -25.28 5.62
C SER A 140 -17.88 -24.56 4.79
N ILE A 141 -17.49 -25.15 3.66
CA ILE A 141 -16.59 -24.58 2.64
C ILE A 141 -17.05 -23.18 2.19
N VAL A 142 -18.37 -22.95 2.15
CA VAL A 142 -18.98 -21.66 1.75
C VAL A 142 -18.69 -20.54 2.77
N GLN A 143 -18.31 -20.88 4.00
CA GLN A 143 -17.90 -19.90 4.99
C GLN A 143 -16.38 -19.68 4.99
N GLN A 144 -15.60 -20.72 4.65
CA GLN A 144 -14.14 -20.70 4.70
C GLN A 144 -13.49 -19.91 3.57
N TRP A 145 -14.07 -19.89 2.37
CA TRP A 145 -13.45 -19.21 1.23
C TRP A 145 -13.15 -17.74 1.53
N LEU A 146 -13.98 -17.07 2.33
CA LEU A 146 -13.79 -15.67 2.68
C LEU A 146 -12.62 -15.47 3.64
N TYR A 147 -12.46 -16.35 4.63
CA TYR A 147 -11.33 -16.33 5.56
C TYR A 147 -10.03 -16.69 4.86
N LEU A 148 -10.06 -17.69 3.96
CA LEU A 148 -8.91 -18.08 3.14
C LEU A 148 -8.51 -16.97 2.16
N LEU A 149 -9.49 -16.31 1.51
CA LEU A 149 -9.24 -15.18 0.64
C LEU A 149 -8.63 -14.01 1.42
N GLY A 150 -9.20 -13.65 2.57
CA GLY A 150 -8.66 -12.60 3.43
C GLY A 150 -7.22 -12.90 3.90
N SER A 151 -6.98 -14.13 4.33
CA SER A 151 -5.64 -14.64 4.66
C SER A 151 -4.67 -14.47 3.49
N ALA A 152 -5.05 -14.93 2.29
CA ALA A 152 -4.20 -14.83 1.10
C ALA A 152 -3.87 -13.39 0.74
N MET A 153 -4.85 -12.48 0.80
CA MET A 153 -4.64 -11.05 0.54
C MET A 153 -3.69 -10.42 1.57
N LEU A 154 -3.82 -10.77 2.84
CA LEU A 154 -2.92 -10.30 3.90
C LEU A 154 -1.49 -10.81 3.72
N ILE A 155 -1.33 -12.09 3.35
CA ILE A 155 -0.02 -12.67 3.05
C ILE A 155 0.63 -11.95 1.87
N LEU A 156 -0.09 -11.80 0.75
CA LEU A 156 0.43 -11.11 -0.43
C LEU A 156 0.79 -9.66 -0.11
N MET A 157 -0.05 -8.97 0.66
CA MET A 157 0.20 -7.60 1.11
C MET A 157 1.43 -7.52 2.02
N GLY A 158 1.60 -8.47 2.94
CA GLY A 158 2.75 -8.52 3.81
C GLY A 158 4.06 -8.76 3.06
N VAL A 159 4.04 -9.70 2.11
CA VAL A 159 5.19 -10.00 1.25
C VAL A 159 5.57 -8.81 0.38
N GLN A 160 4.61 -8.17 -0.32
CA GLN A 160 4.93 -7.03 -1.18
C GLN A 160 5.51 -5.85 -0.39
N LEU A 161 4.99 -5.58 0.81
CA LEU A 161 5.51 -4.52 1.68
C LEU A 161 6.90 -4.86 2.20
N GLY A 162 7.15 -6.12 2.54
CA GLY A 162 8.48 -6.60 2.92
C GLY A 162 9.51 -6.43 1.80
N ILE A 163 9.16 -6.78 0.56
CA ILE A 163 10.04 -6.60 -0.61
C ILE A 163 10.38 -5.12 -0.80
N LEU A 164 9.36 -4.25 -0.80
CA LEU A 164 9.57 -2.81 -0.97
C LEU A 164 10.38 -2.21 0.17
N TRP A 165 10.17 -2.67 1.41
CA TRP A 165 10.94 -2.25 2.57
C TRP A 165 12.43 -2.63 2.44
N ILE A 166 12.74 -3.86 2.02
CA ILE A 166 14.12 -4.30 1.78
C ILE A 166 14.76 -3.47 0.66
N PHE A 167 14.03 -3.23 -0.43
CA PHE A 167 14.51 -2.42 -1.55
C PHE A 167 14.87 -1.00 -1.11
N VAL A 168 13.97 -0.35 -0.38
CA VAL A 168 14.19 0.99 0.18
C VAL A 168 15.37 1.01 1.15
N ARG A 169 15.51 0.00 2.00
CA ARG A 169 16.64 -0.10 2.94
C ARG A 169 17.98 -0.24 2.23
N ALA A 170 18.02 -0.99 1.12
CA ALA A 170 19.23 -1.14 0.31
C ALA A 170 19.65 0.20 -0.33
N LEU A 171 18.69 1.02 -0.76
CA LEU A 171 18.96 2.35 -1.31
C LEU A 171 19.53 3.31 -0.25
N ASP A 172 18.94 3.32 0.96
CA ASP A 172 19.42 4.16 2.07
C ASP A 172 20.86 3.84 2.45
N GLU A 173 21.20 2.54 2.52
CA GLU A 173 22.54 2.07 2.86
C GLU A 173 23.60 2.57 1.86
N ILE A 174 23.26 2.59 0.56
CA ILE A 174 24.15 3.09 -0.50
C ILE A 174 24.34 4.61 -0.36
N SER A 175 23.26 5.35 -0.09
CA SER A 175 23.32 6.81 0.07
C SER A 175 24.17 7.22 1.27
N GLN A 176 23.95 6.57 2.42
CA GLN A 176 24.64 6.88 3.67
C GLN A 176 26.15 6.64 3.54
N ARG A 177 26.56 5.58 2.84
CA ARG A 177 27.98 5.32 2.54
C ARG A 177 28.60 6.41 1.67
N THR A 178 27.84 6.95 0.72
CA THR A 178 28.31 8.02 -0.17
C THR A 178 28.49 9.33 0.60
N GLU A 179 27.58 9.65 1.53
CA GLU A 179 27.69 10.82 2.40
C GLU A 179 28.86 10.74 3.38
N LEU A 180 29.08 9.58 3.99
CA LEU A 180 30.23 9.35 4.88
C LEU A 180 31.56 9.49 4.12
N THR A 181 31.61 8.99 2.89
CA THR A 181 32.81 9.13 2.04
C THR A 181 33.07 10.60 1.65
N GLN A 182 32.02 11.40 1.43
CA GLN A 182 32.18 12.84 1.15
C GLN A 182 32.62 13.62 2.38
N GLN A 183 32.05 13.33 3.56
CA GLN A 183 32.48 13.95 4.82
C GLN A 183 33.94 13.62 5.17
N ASP A 184 34.38 12.39 4.92
CA ASP A 184 35.78 12.00 5.11
C ASP A 184 36.74 12.64 4.08
N LEU A 185 36.24 13.00 2.89
CA LEU A 185 37.02 13.72 1.86
C LEU A 185 37.06 15.24 2.06
N GLY A 186 36.31 15.79 3.03
CA GLY A 186 36.42 17.19 3.43
C GLY A 186 35.87 18.21 2.41
N GLU A 187 34.90 17.82 1.59
CA GLU A 187 34.07 18.77 0.80
C GLU A 187 32.68 18.95 1.41
#